data_AF-A0A2Z6N840-F1
#
_entry.id   AF-A0A2Z6N840-F1
#
_cell.length_a   1.000
_cell.length_b   1.000
_cell.length_c   1.000
_cell.angle_alpha   90.00
_cell.angle_beta   90.00
_cell.angle_gamma   90.00
#
_symmetry.space_group_name_H-M   'P 1'
#
loop_
_entity.id
_entity.type
_entity.pdbx_description
1 polymer ?
#
loop_
_entity_poly.entity_id
_entity_poly.type
_entity_poly.pdbx_seq_one_letter_code
_entity_poly.pdbx_strand_id
1 'polypeptide(L)'
;RPSKLSIGPPHPDPVVETSSLSAVQPPEPTYVPKIKNELECFKSLSCLQIETLVYACQRHLQHIPNGDRAGFFIGDGAGVGKGRTVAGLIWENWHHGRKKA
;
A
#
# COMPACT_ATOMS: atom_id res chain seq x y z
N ARG A 1 5.44 8.98 -9.42
CA ARG A 1 5.24 7.60 -9.97
C ARG A 1 5.88 6.65 -8.97
N PRO A 2 5.31 5.45 -8.74
CA PRO A 2 5.86 4.48 -7.79
C PRO A 2 7.31 4.11 -8.14
N SER A 3 8.08 3.78 -7.13
CA SER A 3 9.53 3.62 -7.23
C SER A 3 9.96 2.19 -7.58
N LYS A 4 9.18 1.18 -7.20
CA LYS A 4 9.49 -0.24 -7.36
C LYS A 4 8.39 -1.05 -8.03
N LEU A 5 7.12 -0.68 -7.88
CA LEU A 5 5.97 -1.42 -8.43
C LEU A 5 5.25 -0.65 -9.53
N SER A 6 5.05 -1.29 -10.69
CA SER A 6 4.33 -0.71 -11.84
C SER A 6 3.00 -1.42 -12.13
N ILE A 7 2.28 -1.83 -11.08
CA ILE A 7 0.97 -2.51 -11.19
C ILE A 7 -0.15 -1.46 -11.07
N GLY A 8 -1.18 -1.56 -11.92
CA GLY A 8 -2.35 -0.67 -11.89
C GLY A 8 -2.21 0.63 -12.69
N PRO A 9 -3.29 1.42 -12.81
CA PRO A 9 -3.32 2.66 -13.58
C PRO A 9 -2.46 3.78 -12.96
N PRO A 10 -2.06 4.78 -13.75
CA PRO A 10 -1.45 6.00 -13.19
C PRO A 10 -2.41 6.69 -12.21
N HIS A 11 -1.84 7.37 -11.22
CA HIS A 11 -2.64 8.17 -10.29
C HIS A 11 -3.37 9.29 -11.05
N PRO A 12 -4.68 9.51 -10.80
CA PRO A 12 -5.49 10.47 -11.56
C PRO A 12 -5.00 11.91 -11.40
N ASP A 13 -4.59 12.28 -10.19
CA ASP A 13 -4.03 13.60 -9.90
C ASP A 13 -2.50 13.61 -9.95
N PRO A 14 -1.88 14.74 -10.33
CA PRO A 14 -0.43 14.91 -10.26
C PRO A 14 0.03 14.84 -8.80
N VAL A 15 0.67 13.73 -8.45
CA VAL A 15 1.27 13.56 -7.12
C VAL A 15 2.64 14.23 -7.14
N VAL A 16 2.78 15.29 -6.35
CA VAL A 16 4.06 15.97 -6.08
C VAL A 16 4.53 15.55 -4.70
N GLU A 17 5.66 14.86 -4.66
CA GLU A 17 6.33 14.49 -3.41
C GLU A 17 7.51 15.45 -3.17
N THR A 18 7.68 15.90 -1.93
CA THR A 18 8.80 16.77 -1.59
C THR A 18 10.10 15.96 -1.56
N SER A 19 11.23 16.59 -1.87
CA SER A 19 12.55 15.95 -1.84
C SER A 19 12.89 15.34 -0.47
N SER A 20 12.37 15.92 0.62
CA SER A 20 12.55 15.41 1.98
C SER A 20 11.83 14.08 2.22
N LEU A 21 10.64 13.88 1.64
CA LEU A 21 9.85 12.65 1.79
C LEU A 21 10.40 11.50 0.93
N SER A 22 11.03 11.84 -0.21
CA SER A 22 11.67 10.88 -1.12
C SER A 22 13.15 10.58 -0.79
N ALA A 23 13.67 11.13 0.32
CA ALA A 23 15.08 10.99 0.69
C ALA A 23 15.50 9.56 1.06
N VAL A 24 14.53 8.71 1.43
CA VAL A 24 14.78 7.32 1.82
C VAL A 24 14.15 6.40 0.79
N GLN A 25 14.96 5.52 0.21
CA GLN A 25 14.45 4.51 -0.71
C GLN A 25 13.63 3.46 0.06
N PRO A 26 12.44 3.08 -0.43
CA PRO A 26 11.68 2.01 0.19
C PRO A 26 12.40 0.66 0.01
N PRO A 27 12.15 -0.31 0.91
CA PRO A 27 12.69 -1.65 0.79
C PRO A 27 12.16 -2.35 -0.47
N GLU A 28 12.76 -3.47 -0.86
CA GLU A 28 12.25 -4.26 -1.99
C GLU A 28 10.85 -4.84 -1.66
N PRO A 29 9.87 -4.69 -2.57
CA PRO A 29 8.55 -5.27 -2.40
C PRO A 29 8.59 -6.78 -2.65
N THR A 30 8.28 -7.55 -1.62
CA THR A 30 8.24 -9.02 -1.67
C THR A 30 6.82 -9.58 -1.54
N TYR A 31 5.85 -8.74 -1.20
CA TYR A 31 4.48 -9.16 -0.97
C TYR A 31 3.64 -9.13 -2.25
N VAL A 32 2.90 -10.23 -2.50
CA VAL A 32 1.95 -10.33 -3.62
C VAL A 32 0.53 -10.26 -3.05
N PRO A 33 -0.26 -9.23 -3.39
CA PRO A 33 -1.64 -9.12 -2.91
C PRO A 33 -2.51 -10.29 -3.37
N LYS A 34 -3.35 -10.81 -2.47
CA LYS A 34 -4.34 -11.85 -2.77
C LYS A 34 -5.43 -11.31 -3.69
N ILE A 35 -5.77 -10.03 -3.57
CA ILE A 35 -6.72 -9.32 -4.42
C ILE A 35 -6.11 -8.82 -5.74
N LYS A 36 -4.90 -9.27 -6.14
CA LYS A 36 -4.18 -8.75 -7.32
C LYS A 36 -5.04 -8.75 -8.59
N ASN A 37 -5.72 -9.85 -8.88
CA ASN A 37 -6.55 -9.96 -10.08
C ASN A 37 -7.69 -8.93 -10.08
N GLU A 38 -8.29 -8.66 -8.92
CA GLU A 38 -9.35 -7.65 -8.77
C GLU A 38 -8.79 -6.24 -8.95
N LEU A 39 -7.60 -5.95 -8.39
CA LEU A 39 -6.94 -4.67 -8.59
C LEU A 39 -6.62 -4.39 -10.06
N GLU A 40 -6.21 -5.41 -10.82
CA GLU A 40 -5.91 -5.31 -12.25
C GLU A 40 -7.19 -5.17 -13.10
N CYS A 41 -8.24 -5.93 -12.78
CA CYS A 41 -9.51 -5.91 -13.50
C CYS A 41 -10.30 -4.63 -13.26
N PHE A 42 -10.53 -4.27 -11.99
CA PHE A 42 -11.37 -3.12 -11.64
C PHE A 42 -10.61 -1.80 -11.70
N LYS A 43 -9.27 -1.82 -11.61
CA LYS A 43 -8.42 -0.63 -11.62
C LYS A 43 -8.81 0.40 -10.54
N SER A 44 -9.34 -0.08 -9.41
CA SER A 44 -9.89 0.73 -8.33
C SER A 44 -8.84 1.54 -7.57
N LEU A 45 -7.59 1.09 -7.58
CA LEU A 45 -6.44 1.76 -6.96
C LEU A 45 -5.40 2.12 -8.02
N SER A 46 -4.79 3.28 -7.86
CA SER A 46 -3.63 3.68 -8.67
C SER A 46 -2.38 2.91 -8.30
N CYS A 47 -1.38 2.93 -9.19
CA CYS A 47 -0.11 2.25 -8.98
C CYS A 47 0.64 2.71 -7.72
N LEU A 48 0.55 3.99 -7.36
CA LEU A 48 1.09 4.52 -6.12
C LEU A 48 0.39 3.91 -4.89
N GLN A 49 -0.95 3.87 -4.91
CA GLN A 49 -1.74 3.32 -3.81
C GLN A 49 -1.53 1.80 -3.67
N ILE A 50 -1.35 1.08 -4.78
CA ILE A 50 -1.04 -0.35 -4.79
C ILE A 50 0.36 -0.59 -4.20
N GLU A 51 1.35 0.23 -4.55
CA GLU A 51 2.69 0.13 -3.96
C GLU A 51 2.66 0.32 -2.44
N THR A 52 1.96 1.35 -1.94
CA THR A 52 1.76 1.57 -0.50
C THR A 52 1.03 0.40 0.16
N LEU A 53 0.01 -0.18 -0.49
CA LEU A 53 -0.70 -1.35 0.00
C LEU A 53 0.24 -2.56 0.14
N VAL A 54 1.11 -2.80 -0.83
CA VAL A 54 2.09 -3.89 -0.82
C VAL A 54 3.05 -3.73 0.36
N TYR A 55 3.61 -2.54 0.56
CA TYR A 55 4.50 -2.29 1.70
C TYR A 55 3.82 -2.45 3.05
N ALA A 56 2.57 -1.96 3.18
CA ALA A 56 1.79 -2.15 4.39
C ALA A 56 1.58 -3.64 4.69
N CYS A 57 1.17 -4.41 3.69
CA CYS A 57 0.95 -5.85 3.85
C CYS A 57 2.25 -6.61 4.18
N GLN A 58 3.36 -6.23 3.54
CA GLN A 58 4.68 -6.80 3.85
C GLN A 58 5.09 -6.53 5.29
N ARG A 59 4.88 -5.29 5.78
CA ARG A 59 5.17 -4.95 7.18
C ARG A 59 4.28 -5.73 8.14
N HIS A 60 3.01 -5.91 7.80
CA HIS A 60 2.03 -6.68 8.57
C HIS A 60 2.35 -8.18 8.70
N LEU A 61 3.30 -8.72 7.94
CA LEU A 61 3.80 -10.09 8.15
C LEU A 61 4.76 -10.21 9.34
N GLN A 62 5.31 -9.10 9.80
CA GLN A 62 6.30 -9.06 10.87
C GLN A 62 5.61 -8.79 12.21
N HIS A 63 6.10 -9.44 13.27
CA HIS A 63 5.67 -9.17 14.65
C HIS A 63 6.80 -8.47 15.39
N ILE A 64 6.44 -7.48 16.22
CA ILE A 64 7.38 -6.77 17.09
C ILE A 64 7.61 -7.58 18.39
N PRO A 65 8.63 -7.26 19.20
CA PRO A 65 9.05 -8.11 20.32
C PRO A 65 7.97 -8.42 21.37
N ASN A 66 6.94 -7.57 21.51
CA ASN A 66 5.82 -7.82 22.42
C ASN A 66 4.76 -8.78 21.85
N GLY A 67 4.97 -9.33 20.65
CA GLY A 67 4.06 -10.25 19.98
C GLY A 67 2.99 -9.57 19.12
N ASP A 68 2.90 -8.24 19.13
CA ASP A 68 1.93 -7.52 18.30
C ASP A 68 2.37 -7.52 16.82
N ARG A 69 1.39 -7.49 15.92
CA ARG A 69 1.65 -7.28 14.49
C ARG A 69 2.23 -5.88 14.28
N ALA A 70 3.27 -5.78 13.47
CA ALA A 70 3.82 -4.50 13.11
C ALA A 70 2.82 -3.65 12.31
N GLY A 71 2.65 -2.39 12.73
CA GLY A 71 1.88 -1.39 11.99
C GLY A 71 2.66 -0.77 10.83
N PHE A 72 1.93 -0.08 9.96
CA PHE A 72 2.47 0.69 8.84
C PHE A 72 1.88 2.10 8.84
N PHE A 73 2.74 3.12 8.71
CA PHE A 73 2.33 4.52 8.70
C PHE A 73 2.28 5.05 7.26
N ILE A 74 1.13 5.57 6.83
CA ILE A 74 0.96 6.17 5.51
C ILE A 74 1.11 7.69 5.65
N GLY A 75 2.32 8.18 5.39
CA GLY A 75 2.71 9.59 5.55
C GLY A 75 2.52 10.48 4.32
N ASP A 76 1.92 9.98 3.24
CA ASP A 76 1.81 10.71 1.97
C ASP A 76 0.99 12.01 2.12
N GLY A 77 1.26 12.96 1.22
CA GLY A 77 0.55 14.25 1.15
C GLY A 77 -0.98 14.13 1.11
N ALA A 78 -1.67 15.22 1.43
CA ALA A 78 -3.11 15.31 1.20
C ALA A 78 -3.43 15.14 -0.29
N GLY A 79 -4.62 14.62 -0.63
CA GLY A 79 -5.04 14.41 -2.03
C GLY A 79 -4.59 13.10 -2.68
N VAL A 80 -3.64 12.36 -2.10
CA VAL A 80 -3.16 11.06 -2.62
C VAL A 80 -4.18 9.92 -2.51
N GLY A 81 -5.33 10.16 -1.88
CA GLY A 81 -6.39 9.16 -1.75
C GLY A 81 -6.11 8.06 -0.72
N LYS A 82 -5.46 8.40 0.40
CA LYS A 82 -5.15 7.46 1.50
C LYS A 82 -6.36 6.62 1.97
N GLY A 83 -7.56 7.19 1.95
CA GLY A 83 -8.79 6.45 2.28
C GLY A 83 -9.04 5.26 1.34
N ARG A 84 -8.75 5.40 0.03
CA ARG A 84 -8.82 4.29 -0.93
C ARG A 84 -7.74 3.24 -0.65
N THR A 85 -6.52 3.68 -0.35
CA THR A 85 -5.42 2.77 0.04
C THR A 85 -5.80 1.94 1.27
N VAL A 86 -6.34 2.59 2.31
CA VAL A 86 -6.80 1.92 3.54
C VAL A 86 -7.96 0.97 3.25
N ALA A 87 -8.92 1.37 2.41
CA ALA A 87 -10.02 0.48 2.01
C ALA A 87 -9.48 -0.78 1.28
N GLY A 88 -8.50 -0.63 0.39
CA GLY A 88 -7.82 -1.74 -0.26
C GLY A 88 -7.08 -2.64 0.74
N LEU A 89 -6.42 -2.05 1.73
CA LEU A 89 -5.74 -2.80 2.80
C LEU A 89 -6.73 -3.59 3.66
N ILE A 90 -7.88 -3.01 3.99
CA ILE A 90 -8.97 -3.70 4.72
C ILE A 90 -9.48 -4.86 3.86
N TRP A 91 -9.73 -4.62 2.57
CA TRP A 91 -10.21 -5.64 1.63
C TRP A 91 -9.24 -6.82 1.47
N GLU A 92 -7.94 -6.54 1.37
CA GLU A 92 -6.89 -7.55 1.33
C GLU A 92 -6.89 -8.38 2.62
N ASN A 93 -6.92 -7.73 3.79
CA ASN A 93 -6.95 -8.45 5.07
C ASN A 93 -8.24 -9.28 5.24
N TRP A 94 -9.37 -8.81 4.73
CA TRP A 94 -10.61 -9.57 4.70
C TRP A 94 -10.46 -10.88 3.90
N HIS A 95 -9.74 -10.85 2.77
CA HIS A 95 -9.42 -12.05 1.97
C HIS A 95 -8.45 -13.01 2.67
N HIS A 96 -7.68 -12.51 3.65
CA HIS A 96 -6.87 -13.32 4.57
C HIS A 96 -7.64 -13.79 5.81
N GLY A 97 -8.96 -13.52 5.90
CA GLY A 97 -9.77 -13.85 7.07
C GLY A 97 -9.51 -12.97 8.30
N ARG A 98 -8.69 -11.93 8.16
CA ARG A 98 -8.33 -10.99 9.24
C ARG A 98 -9.38 -9.88 9.30
N LYS A 99 -10.41 -10.07 10.12
CA LYS A 99 -11.57 -9.16 10.24
C LYS A 99 -11.51 -8.22 11.44
N LYS A 100 -10.44 -8.30 12.23
CA LYS A 100 -10.20 -7.46 13.41
C LYS A 100 -8.82 -6.84 13.28
N ALA A 101 -8.66 -5.70 13.96
CA ALA A 101 -7.35 -5.12 14.24
C ALA A 101 -6.50 -6.14 15.00
#